data_AF-A0A2I0NYT5-F1
#
_entry.id   AF-A0A2I0NYT5-F1
#
_cell.length_a   1.000
_cell.length_b   1.000
_cell.length_c   1.000
_cell.angle_alpha   90.00
_cell.angle_beta   90.00
_cell.angle_gamma   90.00
#
_symmetry.space_group_name_H-M   'P 1'
#
loop_
_entity.id
_entity.type
_entity.pdbx_description
1 polymer ?
#
loop_
_entity_poly.entity_id
_entity_poly.type
_entity_poly.pdbx_seq_one_letter_code
_entity_poly.pdbx_strand_id
1 'polypeptide(L)' 'MLLNIASCCSPKPYMPIKGYITRGKGISIHKSNCANIVNKKDNRVLNASWENPDIYEVSLYIEAKNNSDIL' A
#
# COMPACT_ATOMS: atom_id res chain seq x y z
N MET A 1 -3.81 -0.67 19.70
CA MET A 1 -2.85 -1.17 18.68
C MET A 1 -2.70 -0.08 17.63
N LEU A 2 -1.47 0.37 17.33
CA LEU A 2 -1.23 1.44 16.37
C LEU A 2 -0.92 0.85 14.98
N LEU A 3 -1.60 1.34 13.93
CA LEU A 3 -1.39 0.96 12.53
C LEU A 3 -0.78 2.14 11.78
N ASN A 4 0.30 1.91 11.04
CA ASN A 4 0.96 2.95 10.23
C ASN A 4 1.32 2.45 8.84
N ILE A 5 1.11 3.28 7.82
CA ILE A 5 1.58 3.01 6.45
C ILE A 5 3.10 3.20 6.36
N ALA A 6 3.80 2.23 5.81
CA ALA A 6 5.26 2.30 5.65
C ALA A 6 5.66 3.29 4.54
N SER A 7 6.54 4.24 4.86
CA SER A 7 7.07 5.23 3.91
C SER A 7 7.91 4.61 2.79
N CYS A 8 8.51 3.45 3.01
CA CYS A 8 9.39 2.79 2.03
C CYS A 8 8.66 2.24 0.80
N CYS A 9 7.35 2.01 0.86
CA CYS A 9 6.60 1.42 -0.26
C CYS A 9 5.20 1.99 -0.46
N SER A 10 4.74 2.87 0.44
CA SER A 10 3.50 3.65 0.35
C SER A 10 2.32 2.85 -0.21
N PRO A 11 1.94 1.72 0.41
CA PRO A 11 0.83 0.90 -0.07
C PRO A 11 -0.46 1.70 -0.13
N LYS A 12 -1.26 1.45 -1.16
CA LYS A 12 -2.54 2.11 -1.43
C LYS A 12 -3.68 1.08 -1.38
N PRO A 13 -4.93 1.53 -1.18
CA PRO A 13 -6.11 0.68 -1.30
C PRO A 13 -6.08 -0.16 -2.59
N TYR A 14 -6.67 -1.34 -2.51
CA TYR A 14 -6.70 -2.36 -3.58
C TYR A 14 -5.35 -2.99 -3.96
N MET A 15 -4.23 -2.55 -3.36
CA MET A 15 -2.94 -3.23 -3.54
C MET A 15 -2.78 -4.39 -2.54
N PRO A 16 -2.08 -5.48 -2.91
CA PRO A 16 -1.66 -6.51 -1.97
C PRO A 16 -0.76 -5.94 -0.87
N ILE A 17 -1.13 -6.16 0.40
CA ILE A 17 -0.40 -5.69 1.58
C ILE A 17 0.01 -6.83 2.53
N LYS A 18 0.93 -6.53 3.45
CA LYS A 18 1.27 -7.34 4.63
C LYS A 18 1.51 -6.43 5.82
N GLY A 19 1.19 -6.92 7.02
CA GLY A 19 1.53 -6.26 8.27
C GLY A 19 2.90 -6.71 8.78
N TYR A 20 3.62 -5.83 9.46
CA TYR A 20 4.88 -6.14 10.14
C TYR A 20 4.88 -5.58 11.57
N ILE A 21 5.04 -6.45 12.57
CA ILE A 21 5.05 -6.05 13.99
C ILE A 21 6.32 -5.26 14.27
N THR A 22 6.20 -3.98 14.63
CA THR A 22 7.33 -3.11 14.97
C THR A 22 7.85 -3.40 16.38
N ARG A 23 9.04 -2.89 16.74
CA ARG A 23 9.61 -3.09 18.09
C ARG A 23 8.76 -2.42 19.19
N GLY A 24 8.05 -1.34 18.88
CA GLY A 24 7.17 -0.60 19.80
C GLY A 24 5.75 -1.16 19.92
N LYS A 25 5.51 -2.43 19.57
CA LYS A 25 4.19 -3.09 19.60
C LYS A 25 3.11 -2.48 18.67
N GLY A 26 3.52 -1.72 17.65
CA GLY A 26 2.64 -1.30 16.55
C GLY A 26 2.75 -2.23 15.35
N ILE A 27 1.88 -2.06 14.35
CA ILE A 27 1.97 -2.76 13.06
C ILE A 27 2.25 -1.71 11.97
N SER A 28 3.28 -1.96 11.16
CA SER A 28 3.53 -1.21 9.94
C SER A 28 2.97 -1.97 8.74
N ILE A 29 2.24 -1.29 7.87
CA ILE A 29 1.62 -1.85 6.67
C ILE A 29 2.55 -1.60 5.48
N HIS A 30 2.93 -2.68 4.81
CA HIS A 30 3.79 -2.70 3.64
C HIS A 30 3.07 -3.32 2.44
N LYS A 31 3.57 -3.08 1.21
CA LYS A 31 3.22 -3.92 0.05
C LYS A 31 3.67 -5.36 0.31
N SER A 32 2.91 -6.36 -0.17
CA SER A 32 3.24 -7.78 0.04
C SER A 32 4.63 -8.17 -0.51
N ASN A 33 5.13 -7.46 -1.52
CA ASN A 33 6.43 -7.66 -2.15
C ASN A 33 7.50 -6.64 -1.71
N CYS A 34 7.30 -5.90 -0.61
CA CYS A 34 8.25 -4.89 -0.15
C CYS A 34 9.60 -5.52 0.23
N ALA A 35 10.69 -5.06 -0.40
CA ALA A 35 12.05 -5.57 -0.20
C ALA A 35 12.51 -5.59 1.27
N ASN A 36 12.02 -4.65 2.08
CA ASN A 36 12.37 -4.54 3.51
C ASN A 36 11.81 -5.67 4.37
N ILE A 37 10.74 -6.33 3.92
CA ILE A 37 10.06 -7.39 4.69
C ILE A 37 9.96 -8.73 3.95
N VAL A 38 10.07 -8.76 2.62
CA VAL A 38 9.83 -9.98 1.82
C VAL A 38 10.76 -11.15 2.17
N ASN A 39 12.00 -10.84 2.58
CA ASN A 39 12.99 -11.85 2.95
C ASN A 39 13.11 -12.05 4.47
N LYS A 40 12.27 -11.37 5.28
CA LYS A 40 12.25 -11.56 6.73
C LYS A 40 11.54 -12.88 7.02
N LYS A 41 12.29 -13.88 7.48
CA LYS A 41 11.77 -15.18 7.95
C LYS A 41 11.38 -15.15 9.42
N ASP A 42 10.92 -14.01 9.93
CA ASP A 42 10.50 -13.90 11.33
C ASP A 42 8.99 -14.02 11.48
N ASN A 43 8.55 -14.41 12.68
CA ASN A 43 7.13 -14.56 13.03
C ASN A 43 6.42 -13.20 13.19
N ARG A 44 6.98 -12.11 12.65
CA ARG A 44 6.47 -10.74 12.79
C ARG A 44 5.72 -10.27 11.55
N VAL A 45 5.76 -11.04 10.46
CA VAL A 45 4.99 -10.80 9.24
C VAL A 45 3.59 -11.37 9.42
N LEU A 46 2.58 -10.53 9.20
CA LEU A 46 1.16 -10.86 9.31
C LEU A 46 0.48 -10.72 7.95
N ASN A 47 -0.51 -11.58 7.69
CA ASN A 47 -1.41 -11.40 6.55
C ASN A 47 -2.33 -10.20 6.83
N ALA A 48 -2.58 -9.39 5.81
CA ALA A 48 -3.45 -8.23 5.88
C ALA A 48 -4.11 -8.00 4.52
N SER A 49 -5.29 -7.42 4.53
CA SER A 49 -6.01 -6.96 3.35
C SER A 49 -6.67 -5.62 3.66
N TRP A 50 -6.96 -4.85 2.63
CA TRP A 50 -7.82 -3.69 2.77
C TRP A 50 -9.25 -4.17 3.04
N GLU A 51 -9.96 -3.45 3.90
CA GLU A 51 -11.42 -3.47 3.84
C GLU A 51 -11.82 -2.84 2.51
N ASN A 52 -12.80 -3.43 1.81
CA ASN A 52 -13.28 -2.89 0.53
C ASN A 52 -13.89 -1.50 0.80
N PRO A 53 -13.23 -0.41 0.39
CA PRO A 53 -13.81 0.91 0.56
C PRO A 53 -14.87 1.12 -0.53
N ASP A 54 -16.04 1.64 -0.16
CA ASP A 54 -17.08 1.95 -1.15
C ASP A 54 -16.61 3.00 -2.17
N ILE A 55 -15.73 3.92 -1.74
CA ILE A 55 -15.20 5.03 -2.56
C ILE A 55 -13.73 5.27 -2.20
N TYR A 56 -12.85 5.39 -3.21
CA TYR A 56 -11.47 5.81 -3.04
C TYR A 56 -11.12 6.88 -4.08
N GLU A 57 -10.75 8.07 -3.63
CA GLU A 57 -10.33 9.16 -4.50
C GLU A 57 -8.94 8.88 -5.09
N VAL A 58 -8.83 9.03 -6.41
CA VAL A 58 -7.58 8.86 -7.15
C VAL A 58 -7.34 10.08 -8.03
N SER A 59 -6.09 10.52 -8.11
CA SER A 59 -5.67 11.53 -9.08
C SER A 59 -5.28 10.85 -10.39
N LEU A 60 -5.94 11.22 -11.48
CA LEU A 60 -5.62 10.73 -12.82
C LEU A 60 -4.78 11.77 -13.56
N TYR A 61 -3.73 11.30 -14.23
CA TYR A 61 -2.96 12.08 -15.19
C TYR A 61 -3.26 11.52 -16.58
N ILE A 62 -3.73 12.38 -17.48
CA ILE A 62 -4.07 12.02 -18.85
C ILE A 62 -3.16 12.82 -19.77
N GLU A 63 -2.41 12.12 -20.62
CA GLU A 63 -1.65 12.71 -21.70
C GLU A 63 -2.32 12.33 -23.02
N ALA A 64 -2.66 13.33 -23.83
CA ALA A 64 -3.30 13.15 -25.12
C ALA A 64 -2.63 14.02 -26.17
N LYS A 65 -2.59 13.53 -27.41
CA LYS A 65 -2.12 14.33 -28.55
C LYS A 65 -3.18 15.39 -28.86
N ASN A 66 -2.76 16.64 -28.97
CA ASN A 66 -3.65 17.72 -29.39
C ASN A 66 -4.25 17.42 -30.78
N ASN A 67 -5.57 17.34 -30.85
CA ASN A 67 -6.36 17.18 -32.06
C ASN A 67 -7.62 18.04 -31.92
N SER A 68 -8.14 18.57 -33.02
CA SER A 68 -9.31 19.46 -33.04
C SER A 68 -10.60 18.82 -32.49
N ASP A 69 -10.61 17.50 -32.28
CA ASP A 69 -11.74 16.74 -31.76
C ASP A 69 -11.60 16.34 -30.27
N ILE A 70 -10.56 16.83 -29.58
CA ILE A 70 -10.27 16.51 -28.17
C ILE A 70 -10.29 17.83 -27.37
N LEU A 71 -10.91 17.78 -26.18
CA LEU A 71 -11.08 18.91 -25.24
C LEU A 71 -9.77 19.65 -24.94
#